data_AF-A0A2P8D5T1-F1
#
_entry.id   AF-A0A2P8D5T1-F1
#
_cell.length_a   1.000
_cell.length_b   1.000
_cell.length_c   1.000
_cell.angle_alpha   90.00
_cell.angle_beta   90.00
_cell.angle_gamma   90.00
#
_symmetry.space_group_name_H-M   'P 1'
#
loop_
_entity.id
_entity.type
_entity.pdbx_description
1 polymer ?
#
loop_
_entity_poly.entity_id
_entity_poly.type
_entity_poly.pdbx_seq_one_letter_code
_entity_poly.pdbx_strand_id
1 'polypeptide(L)'
;MSLKSYQLALAAIVASPQKGKAYAADPALLEAEFELTPAERDRLLYMLQQKGMRINYMLYQTNRMTPLSIFMPYTFKVLRPQLLGIVQQFWKVYPKTAFQFKEEIVLFSDFLKEKIDRDGLDAPFLRDVIRLEDGLNDIRFGMQPPAAPGIFSLHPAVRVLRTTVDPQLLAEAMVTYDHTAAAPLIPPAGGPFLMRYITRLELFPVTAALAAALEQGNLPEESMPQDLVDQGLVLCGALQ
;
A
#
# COMPACT_ATOMS: atom_id res chain seq x y z
N MET A 1 26.51 -26.25 17.38
CA MET A 1 26.59 -25.01 16.58
C MET A 1 25.29 -24.85 15.82
N SER A 2 24.59 -23.74 16.00
CA SER A 2 23.34 -23.47 15.28
C SER A 2 23.61 -22.40 14.23
N LEU A 3 24.08 -22.83 13.04
CA LEU A 3 24.20 -21.97 11.86
C LEU A 3 22.90 -21.18 11.59
N LYS A 4 21.76 -21.80 11.94
CA LYS A 4 20.43 -21.19 11.87
C LYS A 4 20.30 -19.94 12.74
N SER A 5 20.74 -19.99 14.00
CA SER A 5 20.66 -18.85 14.93
C SER A 5 21.49 -17.67 14.44
N TYR A 6 22.72 -17.93 14.00
CA TYR A 6 23.58 -16.92 13.36
C TYR A 6 22.93 -16.31 12.11
N GLN A 7 22.35 -17.13 11.23
CA GLN A 7 21.67 -16.64 10.02
C GLN A 7 20.44 -15.78 10.34
N LEU A 8 19.65 -16.17 11.34
CA LEU A 8 18.49 -15.39 11.81
C LEU A 8 18.91 -14.06 12.42
N ALA A 9 19.96 -14.05 13.24
CA ALA A 9 20.53 -12.85 13.83
C ALA A 9 21.05 -11.89 12.74
N LEU A 10 21.80 -12.42 11.77
CA LEU A 10 22.29 -11.63 10.63
C LEU A 10 21.13 -11.04 9.81
N ALA A 11 20.10 -11.83 9.51
CA ALA A 11 18.91 -11.36 8.80
C ALA A 11 18.17 -10.26 9.57
N ALA A 12 18.04 -10.41 10.90
CA ALA A 12 17.41 -9.41 11.75
C ALA A 12 18.21 -8.09 11.79
N ILE A 13 19.54 -8.19 11.83
CA ILE A 13 20.44 -7.03 11.76
C ILE A 13 20.27 -6.30 10.43
N VAL A 14 20.39 -7.02 9.31
CA VAL A 14 20.32 -6.44 7.96
C VAL A 14 18.96 -5.79 7.70
N ALA A 15 17.88 -6.41 8.17
CA ALA A 15 16.52 -5.91 8.00
C ALA A 15 16.14 -4.74 8.93
N SER A 16 16.95 -4.43 9.95
CA SER A 16 16.65 -3.35 10.89
C SER A 16 17.90 -2.59 11.33
N PRO A 17 18.13 -1.39 10.74
CA PRO A 17 19.22 -0.51 11.17
C PRO A 17 19.13 -0.13 12.65
N GLN A 18 17.90 -0.07 13.18
CA GLN A 18 17.64 0.24 14.58
C GLN A 18 18.06 -0.90 15.50
N LYS A 19 17.73 -2.16 15.16
CA LYS A 19 18.21 -3.34 15.89
C LYS A 19 19.73 -3.45 15.84
N GLY A 20 20.33 -3.25 14.66
CA GLY A 20 21.78 -3.26 14.51
C GLY A 20 22.49 -2.23 15.40
N LYS A 21 21.97 -1.00 15.48
CA LYS A 21 22.48 0.02 16.40
C LYS A 21 22.28 -0.37 17.87
N ALA A 22 21.13 -0.95 18.22
CA ALA A 22 20.85 -1.39 19.58
C ALA A 22 21.81 -2.50 20.02
N TYR A 23 22.04 -3.53 19.19
CA TYR A 23 23.00 -4.59 19.49
C TYR A 23 24.45 -4.10 19.54
N ALA A 24 24.81 -3.09 18.75
CA ALA A 24 26.14 -2.49 18.82
C ALA A 24 26.36 -1.68 20.11
N ALA A 25 25.30 -1.07 20.64
CA ALA A 25 25.35 -0.32 21.90
C ALA A 25 25.27 -1.23 23.13
N ASP A 26 24.45 -2.28 23.06
CA ASP A 26 24.26 -3.28 24.10
C ASP A 26 24.26 -4.70 23.49
N PRO A 27 25.44 -5.36 23.46
CA PRO A 27 25.56 -6.72 22.96
C PRO A 27 24.71 -7.76 23.70
N ALA A 28 24.31 -7.51 24.96
CA ALA A 28 23.50 -8.44 25.72
C ALA A 28 22.11 -8.63 25.10
N LEU A 29 21.59 -7.62 24.38
CA LEU A 29 20.33 -7.73 23.64
C LEU A 29 20.41 -8.75 22.50
N LEU A 30 21.57 -8.89 21.86
CA LEU A 30 21.80 -9.87 20.81
C LEU A 30 21.82 -11.28 21.39
N GLU A 31 22.47 -11.45 22.54
CA GLU A 31 22.57 -12.73 23.25
C GLU A 31 21.24 -13.17 23.86
N ALA A 32 20.40 -12.23 24.29
CA ALA A 32 19.07 -12.50 24.80
C ALA A 32 18.09 -12.97 23.71
N GLU A 33 18.26 -12.50 22.47
CA GLU A 33 17.37 -12.83 21.34
C GLU A 33 17.84 -14.08 20.56
N PHE A 34 19.15 -14.37 20.54
CA PHE A 34 19.72 -15.44 19.72
C PHE A 34 20.73 -16.30 20.48
N GLU A 35 20.58 -17.62 20.34
CA GLU A 35 21.55 -18.60 20.84
C GLU A 35 22.79 -18.60 19.94
N LEU A 36 23.80 -17.80 20.29
CA LEU A 36 25.03 -17.64 19.51
C LEU A 36 26.23 -18.22 20.27
N THR A 37 27.14 -18.86 19.54
CA THR A 37 28.47 -19.15 20.08
C THR A 37 29.30 -17.86 20.23
N PRO A 38 30.34 -17.83 21.09
CA PRO A 38 31.20 -16.66 21.23
C PRO A 38 31.78 -16.17 19.89
N ALA A 39 32.21 -17.10 19.03
CA ALA A 39 32.76 -16.75 17.71
C ALA A 39 31.71 -16.15 16.77
N GLU A 40 30.47 -16.67 16.77
CA GLU A 40 29.36 -16.14 15.98
C GLU A 40 28.96 -14.73 16.44
N ARG A 41 28.88 -14.52 17.75
CA ARG A 41 28.62 -13.21 18.34
C ARG A 41 29.69 -12.20 17.95
N ASP A 42 30.96 -12.52 18.18
CA ASP A 42 32.07 -11.60 17.92
C ASP A 42 32.11 -11.20 16.42
N ARG A 43 31.79 -12.14 15.53
CA ARG A 43 31.65 -11.87 14.10
C ARG A 43 30.51 -10.91 13.79
N LEU A 44 29.32 -11.08 14.38
CA LEU A 44 28.19 -10.17 14.15
C LEU A 44 28.48 -8.76 14.70
N LEU A 45 29.06 -8.66 15.90
CA LEU A 45 29.43 -7.38 16.49
C LEU A 45 30.50 -6.66 15.66
N TYR A 46 31.51 -7.39 15.16
CA TYR A 46 32.50 -6.84 14.22
C TYR A 46 31.84 -6.34 12.93
N MET A 47 30.88 -7.10 12.38
CA MET A 47 30.14 -6.70 11.18
C MET A 47 29.33 -5.41 11.38
N LEU A 48 28.71 -5.21 12.54
CA LEU A 48 27.95 -3.99 12.86
C LEU A 48 28.79 -2.72 12.82
N GLN A 49 30.10 -2.83 13.06
CA GLN A 49 31.04 -1.70 12.99
C GLN A 49 31.50 -1.37 11.57
N GLN A 50 31.29 -2.27 10.60
CA GLN A 50 31.76 -2.08 9.24
C GLN A 50 30.94 -1.03 8.48
N LYS A 51 31.62 -0.19 7.69
CA LYS A 51 30.95 0.77 6.79
C LYS A 51 29.98 0.10 5.83
N GLY A 52 30.30 -1.12 5.37
CA GLY A 52 29.44 -1.92 4.49
C GLY A 52 28.07 -2.23 5.10
N MET A 53 27.96 -2.32 6.43
CA MET A 53 26.67 -2.54 7.07
C MET A 53 25.71 -1.36 6.89
N ARG A 54 26.25 -0.13 6.89
CA ARG A 54 25.45 1.08 6.60
C ARG A 54 24.89 1.08 5.18
N ILE A 55 25.66 0.56 4.21
CA ILE A 55 25.20 0.43 2.82
C ILE A 55 24.06 -0.60 2.74
N ASN A 56 24.19 -1.74 3.43
CA ASN A 56 23.12 -2.74 3.50
C ASN A 56 21.81 -2.15 4.07
N TYR A 57 21.92 -1.34 5.12
CA TYR A 57 20.76 -0.63 5.69
C TYR A 57 20.09 0.31 4.70
N MET A 58 20.88 1.14 4.00
CA MET A 58 20.32 2.01 2.97
C MET A 58 19.66 1.21 1.85
N LEU A 59 20.32 0.14 1.37
CA LEU A 59 19.76 -0.70 0.32
C LEU A 59 18.43 -1.35 0.74
N TYR A 60 18.35 -1.89 1.95
CA TYR A 60 17.12 -2.45 2.50
C TYR A 60 16.00 -1.40 2.56
N GLN A 61 16.29 -0.21 3.09
CA GLN A 61 15.31 0.88 3.16
C GLN A 61 14.88 1.37 1.78
N THR A 62 15.80 1.48 0.82
CA THR A 62 15.50 1.83 -0.57
C THR A 62 14.60 0.78 -1.21
N ASN A 63 14.88 -0.52 -1.00
CA ASN A 63 14.06 -1.61 -1.54
C ASN A 63 12.61 -1.57 -1.02
N ARG A 64 12.42 -1.13 0.23
CA ARG A 64 11.08 -0.93 0.82
C ARG A 64 10.43 0.37 0.39
N MET A 65 11.19 1.44 0.23
CA MET A 65 10.68 2.75 -0.18
C MET A 65 10.25 2.77 -1.65
N THR A 66 11.00 2.07 -2.51
CA THR A 66 10.79 2.04 -3.96
C THR A 66 9.36 1.67 -4.35
N PRO A 67 8.78 0.54 -3.89
CA PRO A 67 7.40 0.20 -4.23
C PRO A 67 6.41 1.27 -3.76
N LEU A 68 6.59 1.81 -2.55
CA LEU A 68 5.70 2.87 -2.05
C LEU A 68 5.75 4.12 -2.95
N SER A 69 6.95 4.55 -3.36
CA SER A 69 7.10 5.72 -4.22
C SER A 69 6.57 5.52 -5.65
N ILE A 70 6.60 4.29 -6.17
CA ILE A 70 6.14 3.94 -7.51
C ILE A 70 4.62 3.78 -7.55
N PHE A 71 4.05 3.13 -6.54
CA PHE A 71 2.65 2.70 -6.54
C PHE A 71 1.73 3.56 -5.68
N MET A 72 2.29 4.42 -4.82
CA MET A 72 1.54 5.42 -4.05
C MET A 72 2.13 6.85 -4.21
N PRO A 73 2.42 7.31 -5.45
CA PRO A 73 3.09 8.58 -5.69
C PRO A 73 2.32 9.79 -5.18
N TYR A 74 1.00 9.80 -5.28
CA TYR A 74 0.15 10.90 -4.83
C TYR A 74 0.07 10.94 -3.30
N THR A 75 -0.06 9.79 -2.64
CA THR A 75 0.06 9.70 -1.18
C THR A 75 1.39 10.29 -0.71
N PHE A 76 2.49 9.97 -1.40
CA PHE A 76 3.82 10.52 -1.09
C PHE A 76 3.89 12.04 -1.28
N LYS A 77 3.25 12.58 -2.34
CA LYS A 77 3.16 14.03 -2.55
C LYS A 77 2.40 14.72 -1.41
N VAL A 78 1.25 14.18 -1.02
CA VAL A 78 0.41 14.73 0.07
C VAL A 78 1.15 14.67 1.41
N LEU A 79 1.85 13.56 1.70
CA LEU A 79 2.56 13.35 2.96
C LEU A 79 3.94 14.02 3.03
N ARG A 80 4.41 14.69 1.97
CA ARG A 80 5.81 15.14 1.84
C ARG A 80 6.41 15.81 3.09
N PRO A 81 5.73 16.72 3.82
CA PRO A 81 6.28 17.32 5.06
C PRO A 81 6.69 16.30 6.13
N GLN A 82 5.95 15.20 6.21
CA GLN A 82 5.97 14.24 7.32
C GLN A 82 6.31 12.82 6.87
N LEU A 83 6.55 12.63 5.57
CA LEU A 83 6.71 11.33 4.91
C LEU A 83 7.77 10.47 5.61
N LEU A 84 8.95 11.03 5.87
CA LEU A 84 10.03 10.28 6.49
C LEU A 84 9.66 9.78 7.89
N GLY A 85 8.98 10.61 8.69
CA GLY A 85 8.53 10.23 10.02
C GLY A 85 7.47 9.12 9.96
N ILE A 86 6.53 9.22 9.02
CA ILE A 86 5.48 8.23 8.80
C ILE A 86 6.06 6.90 8.34
N VAL A 87 6.95 6.89 7.33
CA VAL A 87 7.57 5.66 6.83
C VAL A 87 8.40 4.98 7.93
N GLN A 88 9.09 5.75 8.77
CA GLN A 88 9.80 5.19 9.92
C GLN A 88 8.87 4.56 10.95
N GLN A 89 7.70 5.15 11.21
CA GLN A 89 6.69 4.57 12.08
C GLN A 89 6.12 3.28 11.47
N PHE A 90 5.78 3.31 10.19
CA PHE A 90 5.33 2.14 9.44
C PHE A 90 6.33 0.99 9.55
N TRP A 91 7.61 1.23 9.29
CA TRP A 91 8.65 0.20 9.40
C TRP A 91 8.89 -0.31 10.82
N LYS A 92 8.47 0.41 11.86
CA LYS A 92 8.47 -0.10 13.25
C LYS A 92 7.31 -1.05 13.50
N VAL A 93 6.12 -0.73 12.96
CA VAL A 93 4.92 -1.58 13.08
C VAL A 93 5.06 -2.85 12.22
N TYR A 94 5.59 -2.70 11.01
CA TYR A 94 5.83 -3.77 10.05
C TYR A 94 7.33 -3.90 9.76
N PRO A 95 8.12 -4.49 10.68
CA PRO A 95 9.57 -4.57 10.57
C PRO A 95 10.05 -5.53 9.48
N LYS A 96 9.17 -6.40 8.98
CA LYS A 96 9.46 -7.38 7.94
C LYS A 96 8.29 -7.42 6.96
N THR A 97 8.61 -7.44 5.68
CA THR A 97 7.71 -7.78 4.58
C THR A 97 8.44 -8.72 3.65
N ALA A 98 7.72 -9.45 2.79
CA ALA A 98 8.27 -10.42 1.87
C ALA A 98 9.09 -9.79 0.72
N PHE A 99 9.41 -8.50 0.79
CA PHE A 99 9.96 -7.67 -0.31
C PHE A 99 9.13 -7.75 -1.60
N GLN A 100 7.89 -8.22 -1.51
CA GLN A 100 6.95 -8.19 -2.61
C GLN A 100 6.26 -6.83 -2.58
N PHE A 101 6.31 -6.12 -3.71
CA PHE A 101 5.76 -4.76 -3.81
C PHE A 101 4.32 -4.68 -3.33
N LYS A 102 3.50 -5.66 -3.71
CA LYS A 102 2.09 -5.78 -3.33
C LYS A 102 1.88 -5.71 -1.81
N GLU A 103 2.58 -6.54 -1.04
CA GLU A 103 2.40 -6.62 0.42
C GLU A 103 2.80 -5.31 1.09
N GLU A 104 3.94 -4.72 0.71
CA GLU A 104 4.42 -3.45 1.27
C GLU A 104 3.39 -2.32 1.06
N ILE A 105 2.80 -2.24 -0.14
CA ILE A 105 1.80 -1.24 -0.50
C ILE A 105 0.51 -1.40 0.30
N VAL A 106 -0.02 -2.63 0.38
CA VAL A 106 -1.25 -2.92 1.12
C VAL A 106 -1.06 -2.59 2.60
N LEU A 107 0.02 -3.07 3.22
CA LEU A 107 0.31 -2.80 4.62
C LEU A 107 0.51 -1.30 4.90
N PHE A 108 1.15 -0.57 3.98
CA PHE A 108 1.34 0.88 4.15
C PHE A 108 0.02 1.63 4.01
N SER A 109 -0.82 1.26 3.05
CA SER A 109 -2.16 1.84 2.88
C SER A 109 -3.02 1.62 4.13
N ASP A 110 -3.06 0.39 4.65
CA ASP A 110 -3.84 0.06 5.85
C ASP A 110 -3.30 0.78 7.09
N PHE A 111 -1.97 0.84 7.24
CA PHE A 111 -1.31 1.64 8.28
C PHE A 111 -1.73 3.12 8.23
N LEU A 112 -1.77 3.72 7.03
CA LEU A 112 -2.18 5.12 6.89
C LEU A 112 -3.66 5.33 7.21
N LYS A 113 -4.55 4.43 6.78
CA LYS A 113 -5.99 4.50 7.10
C LYS A 113 -6.20 4.45 8.61
N GLU A 114 -5.58 3.49 9.28
CA GLU A 114 -5.62 3.36 10.74
C GLU A 114 -5.07 4.62 11.43
N LYS A 115 -3.97 5.17 10.90
CA LYS A 115 -3.37 6.40 11.43
C LYS A 115 -4.28 7.62 11.25
N ILE A 116 -4.98 7.74 10.14
CA ILE A 116 -5.98 8.80 9.93
C ILE A 116 -7.12 8.65 10.94
N ASP A 117 -7.63 7.43 11.14
CA ASP A 117 -8.74 7.15 12.06
C ASP A 117 -8.37 7.38 13.54
N ARG A 118 -7.14 7.03 13.94
CA ARG A 118 -6.70 7.09 15.35
C ARG A 118 -6.01 8.38 15.75
N ASP A 119 -5.06 8.84 14.94
CA ASP A 119 -4.16 9.93 15.28
C ASP A 119 -4.59 11.26 14.66
N GLY A 120 -5.64 11.26 13.82
CA GLY A 120 -6.11 12.45 13.12
C GLY A 120 -5.05 13.00 12.17
N LEU A 121 -4.44 12.12 11.36
CA LEU A 121 -3.44 12.52 10.37
C LEU A 121 -4.05 13.51 9.36
N ASP A 122 -3.85 14.80 9.62
CA ASP A 122 -4.46 15.88 8.88
C ASP A 122 -3.61 16.26 7.68
N ALA A 123 -4.03 15.79 6.50
CA ALA A 123 -3.47 16.22 5.23
C ALA A 123 -4.59 16.28 4.18
N PRO A 124 -4.67 17.37 3.38
CA PRO A 124 -5.73 17.54 2.40
C PRO A 124 -5.87 16.34 1.47
N PHE A 125 -7.10 15.85 1.34
CA PHE A 125 -7.49 14.76 0.44
C PHE A 125 -6.80 13.40 0.69
N LEU A 126 -5.99 13.25 1.74
CA LEU A 126 -5.15 12.07 1.94
C LEU A 126 -5.95 10.77 1.87
N ARG A 127 -7.10 10.70 2.54
CA ARG A 127 -7.97 9.52 2.52
C ARG A 127 -8.48 9.18 1.12
N ASP A 128 -8.86 10.19 0.34
CA ASP A 128 -9.37 9.97 -1.02
C ASP A 128 -8.26 9.62 -2.01
N VAL A 129 -7.08 10.20 -1.83
CA VAL A 129 -5.87 9.84 -2.59
C VAL A 129 -5.47 8.39 -2.33
N ILE A 130 -5.46 7.94 -1.06
CA ILE A 130 -5.18 6.54 -0.71
C ILE A 130 -6.19 5.61 -1.39
N ARG A 131 -7.49 5.93 -1.35
CA ARG A 131 -8.53 5.12 -1.99
C ARG A 131 -8.38 5.02 -3.50
N LEU A 132 -8.01 6.13 -4.15
CA LEU A 132 -7.74 6.15 -5.59
C LEU A 132 -6.55 5.23 -5.93
N GLU A 133 -5.44 5.37 -5.20
CA GLU A 133 -4.24 4.57 -5.43
C GLU A 133 -4.43 3.10 -5.09
N ASP A 134 -5.18 2.79 -4.03
CA ASP A 134 -5.58 1.42 -3.69
C ASP A 134 -6.33 0.77 -4.85
N GLY A 135 -7.39 1.38 -5.36
CA GLY A 135 -8.13 0.76 -6.46
C GLY A 135 -7.28 0.60 -7.73
N LEU A 136 -6.33 1.50 -8.00
CA LEU A 136 -5.36 1.34 -9.09
C LEU A 136 -4.43 0.15 -8.84
N ASN A 137 -3.95 0.00 -7.61
CA ASN A 137 -3.07 -1.09 -7.21
C ASN A 137 -3.80 -2.43 -7.18
N ASP A 138 -5.07 -2.47 -6.77
CA ASP A 138 -5.93 -3.65 -6.86
C ASP A 138 -6.04 -4.15 -8.30
N ILE A 139 -6.24 -3.24 -9.25
CA ILE A 139 -6.28 -3.56 -10.68
C ILE A 139 -4.91 -4.09 -11.15
N ARG A 140 -3.83 -3.38 -10.84
CA ARG A 140 -2.45 -3.74 -11.25
C ARG A 140 -2.04 -5.12 -10.75
N PHE A 141 -2.39 -5.47 -9.52
CA PHE A 141 -2.00 -6.72 -8.88
C PHE A 141 -3.07 -7.82 -8.99
N GLY A 142 -4.14 -7.58 -9.74
CA GLY A 142 -5.22 -8.56 -9.95
C GLY A 142 -5.89 -8.99 -8.64
N MET A 143 -6.05 -8.07 -7.68
CA MET A 143 -6.72 -8.34 -6.41
C MET A 143 -8.23 -8.33 -6.65
N GLN A 144 -8.77 -9.45 -7.11
CA GLN A 144 -10.20 -9.67 -7.22
C GLN A 144 -10.56 -11.05 -6.65
N PRO A 145 -11.65 -11.16 -5.88
CA PRO A 145 -12.22 -12.46 -5.59
C PRO A 145 -12.71 -13.12 -6.89
N PRO A 146 -12.62 -14.45 -7.01
CA PRO A 146 -13.13 -15.16 -8.18
C PRO A 146 -14.64 -14.92 -8.32
N ALA A 147 -15.09 -14.74 -9.56
CA ALA A 147 -16.51 -14.61 -9.86
C ALA A 147 -17.23 -15.95 -9.67
N ALA A 148 -18.42 -15.91 -9.07
CA ALA A 148 -19.32 -17.06 -9.03
C ALA A 148 -20.04 -17.23 -10.39
N PRO A 149 -20.32 -18.47 -10.84
CA PRO A 149 -21.05 -18.70 -12.10
C PRO A 149 -22.45 -18.09 -12.09
N GLY A 150 -22.91 -17.55 -13.22
CA GLY A 150 -24.27 -17.02 -13.37
C GLY A 150 -24.54 -15.70 -12.63
N ILE A 151 -23.51 -15.06 -12.08
CA ILE A 151 -23.61 -13.76 -11.44
C ILE A 151 -22.70 -12.76 -12.17
N PHE A 152 -23.18 -11.54 -12.36
CA PHE A 152 -22.34 -10.47 -12.89
C PHE A 152 -21.32 -10.03 -11.85
N SER A 153 -20.05 -10.00 -12.25
CA SER A 153 -18.95 -9.46 -11.48
C SER A 153 -18.34 -8.26 -12.19
N LEU A 154 -17.63 -7.41 -11.46
CA LEU A 154 -16.82 -6.36 -12.08
C LEU A 154 -15.75 -6.99 -12.98
N HIS A 155 -15.47 -6.35 -14.12
CA HIS A 155 -14.31 -6.73 -14.93
C HIS A 155 -13.01 -6.61 -14.09
N PRO A 156 -11.99 -7.49 -14.28
CA PRO A 156 -10.73 -7.44 -13.52
C PRO A 156 -10.02 -6.10 -13.46
N ALA A 157 -10.23 -5.29 -14.49
CA ALA A 157 -9.69 -3.95 -14.65
C ALA A 157 -10.55 -2.83 -14.05
N VAL A 158 -11.65 -3.14 -13.33
CA VAL A 158 -12.49 -2.11 -12.68
C VAL A 158 -12.76 -2.37 -11.21
N ARG A 159 -12.85 -1.28 -10.45
CA ARG A 159 -13.14 -1.24 -9.00
C ARG A 159 -14.19 -0.20 -8.70
N VAL A 160 -14.94 -0.40 -7.63
CA VAL A 160 -15.78 0.66 -7.06
C VAL A 160 -14.89 1.63 -6.30
N LEU A 161 -15.03 2.92 -6.58
CA LEU A 161 -14.32 4.00 -5.93
C LEU A 161 -15.30 4.90 -5.18
N ARG A 162 -15.00 5.16 -3.90
CA ARG A 162 -15.81 6.00 -3.00
C ARG A 162 -14.96 7.11 -2.42
N THR A 163 -15.05 8.31 -2.97
CA THR A 163 -14.30 9.49 -2.49
C THR A 163 -15.23 10.55 -1.92
N THR A 164 -14.72 11.43 -1.09
CA THR A 164 -15.47 12.60 -0.59
C THR A 164 -15.48 13.75 -1.60
N VAL A 165 -14.44 13.86 -2.42
CA VAL A 165 -14.32 14.81 -3.52
C VAL A 165 -14.35 14.13 -4.89
N ASP A 166 -14.63 14.91 -5.94
CA ASP A 166 -14.63 14.40 -7.31
C ASP A 166 -13.30 13.71 -7.65
N PRO A 167 -13.30 12.40 -7.96
CA PRO A 167 -12.07 11.64 -8.13
C PRO A 167 -11.32 11.98 -9.43
N GLN A 168 -12.02 12.47 -10.45
CA GLN A 168 -11.38 12.88 -11.70
C GLN A 168 -10.59 14.17 -11.48
N LEU A 169 -11.24 15.18 -10.90
CA LEU A 169 -10.60 16.45 -10.57
C LEU A 169 -9.50 16.27 -9.51
N LEU A 170 -9.67 15.32 -8.58
CA LEU A 170 -8.61 14.93 -7.64
C LEU A 170 -7.39 14.37 -8.37
N ALA A 171 -7.57 13.41 -9.28
CA ALA A 171 -6.47 12.83 -10.04
C ALA A 171 -5.73 13.89 -10.86
N GLU A 172 -6.47 14.80 -11.52
CA GLU A 172 -5.91 15.92 -12.27
C GLU A 172 -5.12 16.88 -11.36
N ALA A 173 -5.68 17.26 -10.21
CA ALA A 173 -5.02 18.13 -9.24
C ALA A 173 -3.72 17.50 -8.68
N MET A 174 -3.70 16.19 -8.46
CA MET A 174 -2.52 15.48 -7.95
C MET A 174 -1.33 15.46 -8.92
N VAL A 175 -1.54 15.73 -10.21
CA VAL A 175 -0.44 15.84 -11.18
C VAL A 175 0.47 17.02 -10.82
N THR A 176 -0.12 18.17 -10.50
CA THR A 176 0.60 19.44 -10.21
C THR A 176 0.63 19.81 -8.73
N TYR A 177 0.07 18.96 -7.86
CA TYR A 177 -0.02 19.23 -6.43
C TYR A 177 1.33 19.59 -5.79
N ASP A 178 1.33 20.72 -5.09
CA ASP A 178 2.42 21.15 -4.23
C ASP A 178 1.91 21.39 -2.81
N HIS A 179 2.45 20.62 -1.87
CA HIS A 179 2.21 20.73 -0.43
C HIS A 179 2.55 22.10 0.18
N THR A 180 3.32 22.96 -0.50
CA THR A 180 3.62 24.31 -0.01
C THR A 180 2.61 25.37 -0.45
N ALA A 181 1.75 25.04 -1.42
CA ALA A 181 0.70 25.92 -1.92
C ALA A 181 -0.62 25.68 -1.17
N ALA A 182 -1.59 26.59 -1.39
CA ALA A 182 -2.95 26.36 -0.91
C ALA A 182 -3.53 25.10 -1.54
N ALA A 183 -4.26 24.31 -0.74
CA ALA A 183 -4.91 23.10 -1.24
C ALA A 183 -5.88 23.45 -2.38
N PRO A 184 -5.87 22.69 -3.49
CA PRO A 184 -6.79 22.94 -4.59
C PRO A 184 -8.24 22.80 -4.12
N LEU A 185 -9.13 23.64 -4.67
CA LEU A 185 -10.56 23.52 -4.41
C LEU A 185 -11.12 22.43 -5.33
N ILE A 186 -11.52 21.31 -4.74
CA ILE A 186 -12.11 20.17 -5.45
C ILE A 186 -13.56 20.03 -4.97
N PRO A 187 -14.55 20.01 -5.88
CA PRO A 187 -15.94 19.85 -5.48
C PRO A 187 -16.18 18.49 -4.82
N PRO A 188 -17.22 18.36 -3.97
CA PRO A 188 -17.60 17.07 -3.40
C PRO A 188 -18.00 16.08 -4.50
N ALA A 189 -17.76 14.80 -4.25
CA ALA A 189 -18.21 13.75 -5.14
C ALA A 189 -19.75 13.70 -5.20
N GLY A 190 -20.33 13.60 -6.40
CA GLY A 190 -21.77 13.40 -6.58
C GLY A 190 -22.27 11.99 -6.21
N GLY A 191 -21.36 11.07 -5.89
CA GLY A 191 -21.65 9.66 -5.61
C GLY A 191 -20.43 8.77 -5.81
N PRO A 192 -20.60 7.43 -5.75
CA PRO A 192 -19.54 6.49 -6.10
C PRO A 192 -19.30 6.42 -7.61
N PHE A 193 -18.13 5.91 -7.97
CA PHE A 193 -17.70 5.72 -9.35
C PHE A 193 -17.27 4.27 -9.57
N LEU A 194 -17.44 3.76 -10.79
CA LEU A 194 -16.65 2.64 -11.28
C LEU A 194 -15.37 3.22 -11.88
N MET A 195 -14.24 2.77 -11.35
CA MET A 195 -12.91 3.13 -11.83
C MET A 195 -12.38 2.01 -12.70
N ARG A 196 -12.04 2.30 -13.95
CA ARG A 196 -11.34 1.39 -14.87
C ARG A 196 -9.92 1.89 -15.14
N TYR A 197 -8.95 0.97 -15.19
CA TYR A 197 -7.57 1.28 -15.58
C TYR A 197 -7.00 0.21 -16.52
N ILE A 198 -6.75 0.61 -17.77
CA ILE A 198 -6.07 -0.24 -18.78
C ILE A 198 -4.87 0.52 -19.33
N THR A 199 -5.12 1.64 -20.01
CA THR A 199 -4.08 2.57 -20.51
C THR A 199 -4.18 3.94 -19.85
N ARG A 200 -5.39 4.33 -19.46
CA ARG A 200 -5.71 5.55 -18.75
C ARG A 200 -6.75 5.27 -17.67
N LEU A 201 -6.83 6.16 -16.69
CA LEU A 201 -7.89 6.16 -15.69
C LEU A 201 -9.20 6.62 -16.34
N GLU A 202 -10.24 5.82 -16.20
CA GLU A 202 -11.60 6.14 -16.62
C GLU A 202 -12.55 5.98 -15.44
N LEU A 203 -13.46 6.93 -15.27
CA LEU A 203 -14.36 7.01 -14.12
C LEU A 203 -15.80 7.11 -14.63
N PHE A 204 -16.66 6.22 -14.14
CA PHE A 204 -18.06 6.14 -14.54
C PHE A 204 -18.93 6.36 -13.30
N PRO A 205 -19.67 7.47 -13.20
CA PRO A 205 -20.52 7.72 -12.04
C PRO A 205 -21.62 6.66 -11.97
N VAL A 206 -21.87 6.15 -10.76
CA VAL A 206 -22.92 5.15 -10.51
C VAL A 206 -23.70 5.50 -9.25
N THR A 207 -24.90 4.92 -9.11
CA THR A 207 -25.68 5.13 -7.89
C THR A 207 -25.07 4.38 -6.70
N ALA A 208 -25.32 4.86 -5.49
CA ALA A 208 -24.86 4.21 -4.27
C ALA A 208 -25.37 2.76 -4.13
N ALA A 209 -26.62 2.52 -4.54
CA ALA A 209 -27.23 1.20 -4.53
C ALA A 209 -26.53 0.24 -5.50
N LEU A 210 -26.28 0.68 -6.73
CA LEU A 210 -25.60 -0.14 -7.73
C LEU A 210 -24.16 -0.46 -7.32
N ALA A 211 -23.42 0.54 -6.82
CA ALA A 211 -22.07 0.35 -6.29
C ALA A 211 -22.02 -0.69 -5.17
N ALA A 212 -22.95 -0.63 -4.21
CA ALA A 212 -23.03 -1.60 -3.12
C ALA A 212 -23.36 -3.01 -3.62
N ALA A 213 -24.26 -3.14 -4.60
CA ALA A 213 -24.63 -4.42 -5.17
C ALA A 213 -23.49 -5.07 -5.98
N LEU A 214 -22.69 -4.25 -6.70
CA LEU A 214 -21.49 -4.69 -7.41
C LEU A 214 -20.37 -5.14 -6.46
N GLU A 215 -20.18 -4.44 -5.34
CA GLU A 215 -19.20 -4.82 -4.30
C GLU A 215 -19.55 -6.15 -3.63
N GLN A 216 -20.85 -6.43 -3.46
CA GLN A 216 -21.34 -7.68 -2.86
C GLN A 216 -21.35 -8.85 -3.85
N GLY A 217 -21.18 -8.60 -5.15
CA GLY A 217 -21.26 -9.63 -6.19
C GLY A 217 -22.63 -10.31 -6.24
N ASN A 218 -23.71 -9.54 -6.04
CA ASN A 218 -25.09 -10.06 -5.87
C ASN A 218 -26.07 -9.50 -6.90
N LEU A 219 -25.62 -9.17 -8.12
CA LEU A 219 -26.51 -8.59 -9.12
C LEU A 219 -27.06 -9.66 -10.09
N PRO A 220 -28.39 -9.92 -10.07
CA PRO A 220 -29.02 -10.74 -11.08
C PRO A 220 -28.99 -10.03 -12.44
N GLU A 221 -28.95 -10.82 -13.52
CA GLU A 221 -28.86 -10.34 -14.90
C GLU A 221 -29.92 -9.30 -15.25
N GLU A 222 -31.16 -9.51 -14.81
CA GLU A 222 -32.29 -8.61 -15.09
C GLU A 222 -32.15 -7.20 -14.48
N SER A 223 -31.27 -7.04 -13.48
CA SER A 223 -31.03 -5.76 -12.79
C SER A 223 -29.75 -5.06 -13.27
N MET A 224 -29.00 -5.66 -14.21
CA MET A 224 -27.75 -5.08 -14.68
C MET A 224 -28.01 -3.99 -15.74
N PRO A 225 -27.50 -2.76 -15.55
CA PRO A 225 -27.60 -1.73 -16.58
C PRO A 225 -26.84 -2.16 -17.85
N GLN A 226 -27.55 -2.17 -18.99
CA GLN A 226 -27.01 -2.63 -20.27
C GLN A 226 -25.79 -1.81 -20.72
N ASP A 227 -25.76 -0.51 -20.39
CA ASP A 227 -24.65 0.37 -20.71
C ASP A 227 -23.34 -0.06 -20.03
N LEU A 228 -23.39 -0.64 -18.82
CA LEU A 228 -22.20 -1.16 -18.14
C LEU A 228 -21.69 -2.45 -18.78
N VAL A 229 -22.61 -3.28 -19.30
CA VAL A 229 -22.29 -4.51 -20.04
C VAL A 229 -21.64 -4.15 -21.38
N ASP A 230 -22.26 -3.25 -22.13
CA ASP A 230 -21.79 -2.80 -23.45
C ASP A 230 -20.41 -2.13 -23.36
N GLN A 231 -20.14 -1.42 -22.26
CA GLN A 231 -18.84 -0.80 -21.98
C GLN A 231 -17.79 -1.79 -21.44
N GLY A 232 -18.17 -3.04 -21.18
CA GLY A 232 -17.29 -4.08 -20.63
C GLY A 232 -16.83 -3.80 -19.20
N LEU A 233 -17.64 -3.09 -18.41
CA LEU A 233 -17.33 -2.77 -17.01
C LEU A 233 -17.69 -3.92 -16.06
N VAL A 234 -18.62 -4.77 -16.50
CA VAL A 234 -19.06 -5.99 -15.81
C VAL A 234 -18.95 -7.19 -16.75
N LEU A 235 -18.78 -8.37 -16.19
CA LEU A 235 -18.71 -9.64 -16.88
C LEU A 235 -19.74 -10.60 -16.28
N CYS A 236 -20.46 -11.33 -17.12
CA CYS A 236 -21.30 -12.44 -16.66
C CYS A 236 -20.41 -13.69 -16.51
N GLY A 237 -20.38 -14.28 -15.31
CA GLY A 237 -19.68 -15.54 -15.09
C GLY A 237 -20.28 -16.64 -15.97
N ALA A 238 -19.51 -17.13 -16.94
CA ALA A 238 -19.98 -18.20 -17.82
C ALA A 238 -20.40 -19.43 -17.00
N LEU A 239 -21.57 -20.00 -17.32
CA LEU A 239 -21.93 -21.35 -16.90
C LEU A 239 -20.91 -22.30 -17.55
N GLN A 240 -19.94 -22.79 -16.79
CA GLN A 240 -19.06 -23.88 -17.22
C GLN A 240 -19.83 -25.21 -17.23
#